data_AF-A0A1X2G3V8-F1
#
_entry.id   AF-A0A1X2G3V8-F1
#
_cell.length_a   1.000
_cell.length_b   1.000
_cell.length_c   1.000
_cell.angle_alpha   90.00
_cell.angle_beta   90.00
_cell.angle_gamma   90.00
#
_symmetry.space_group_name_H-M   'P 1'
#
loop_
_entity.id
_entity.type
_entity.pdbx_description
1 polymer ?
#
loop_
_entity_poly.entity_id
_entity_poly.type
_entity_poly.pdbx_seq_one_letter_code
_entity_poly.pdbx_strand_id
1 'polypeptide(L)'
;MMKQTSQPLSNVVDILTELVTKRVSTIQYLARTHHGNTHWFNTILLTKDDLKEMYPNAKMMKRSCQFYTLGMSLGQLLEIDSATDFAKALVQLLAEFDAYTNDGSKQKMKNIFRKTKKDEANYSHDPSNGEFVHLCIPHIPHELDYFEVLYTICDVLVETYHKFILDVDHTTPSYFELVLKCDSKFKKIFAMLSKELDLLARNAIKDELKLIDPLSFSNKMTPIDFDPH
;
A
#
# COMPACT_ATOMS: atom_id res chain seq x y z
N MET A 1 25.14 47.59 8.00
CA MET A 1 23.88 46.97 8.49
C MET A 1 23.77 45.57 7.93
N MET A 2 23.29 44.65 8.75
CA MET A 2 23.50 43.20 8.70
C MET A 2 22.99 42.53 7.42
N LYS A 3 23.81 41.65 6.84
CA LYS A 3 23.33 40.60 5.92
C LYS A 3 22.45 39.65 6.74
N GLN A 4 21.16 39.59 6.42
CA GLN A 4 20.25 38.56 6.93
C GLN A 4 20.69 37.20 6.37
N THR A 5 21.24 36.38 7.25
CA THR A 5 21.45 34.94 7.04
C THR A 5 20.13 34.22 7.33
N SER A 6 19.27 34.09 6.32
CA SER A 6 17.99 33.38 6.42
C SER A 6 17.83 32.34 5.31
N GLN A 7 18.83 31.48 5.11
CA GLN A 7 18.87 30.49 4.03
C GLN A 7 18.69 28.99 4.39
N PRO A 8 18.79 28.48 5.64
CA PRO A 8 18.68 27.02 5.87
C PRO A 8 17.24 26.50 5.99
N LEU A 9 16.27 27.30 6.46
CA LEU A 9 14.88 26.84 6.69
C LEU A 9 14.03 26.81 5.41
N SER A 10 14.21 27.76 4.49
CA SER A 10 13.50 27.78 3.20
C SER A 10 13.70 26.48 2.43
N ASN A 11 14.92 25.95 2.44
CA ASN A 11 15.27 24.73 1.73
C ASN A 11 14.53 23.48 2.26
N VAL A 12 14.29 23.39 3.58
CA VAL A 12 13.60 22.23 4.17
C VAL A 12 12.12 22.22 3.77
N VAL A 13 11.48 23.39 3.75
CA VAL A 13 10.08 23.53 3.32
C VAL A 13 9.92 23.18 1.85
N ASP A 14 10.83 23.64 0.99
CA ASP A 14 10.82 23.33 -0.44
C ASP A 14 10.98 21.82 -0.68
N ILE A 15 11.94 21.18 0.01
CA ILE A 15 12.17 19.73 -0.06
C ILE A 15 10.94 18.95 0.42
N LEU A 16 10.34 19.37 1.54
CA LEU A 16 9.14 18.72 2.08
C LEU A 16 7.96 18.83 1.11
N THR A 17 7.75 20.01 0.54
CA THR A 17 6.67 20.26 -0.44
C THR A 17 6.88 19.42 -1.70
N GLU A 18 8.11 19.34 -2.20
CA GLU A 18 8.46 18.51 -3.35
C GLU A 18 8.23 17.01 -3.05
N LEU A 19 8.63 16.55 -1.86
CA LEU A 19 8.41 15.17 -1.40
C LEU A 19 6.92 14.84 -1.39
N VAL A 20 6.11 15.67 -0.75
CA VAL A 20 4.65 15.48 -0.65
C VAL A 20 4.04 15.45 -2.05
N THR A 21 4.37 16.41 -2.91
CA THR A 21 3.85 16.48 -4.29
C THR A 21 4.16 15.22 -5.09
N LYS A 22 5.42 14.74 -5.04
CA LYS A 22 5.82 13.51 -5.73
C LYS A 22 5.12 12.28 -5.17
N ARG A 23 4.91 12.22 -3.86
CA ARG A 23 4.23 11.09 -3.20
C ARG A 23 2.76 11.04 -3.52
N VAL A 24 2.04 12.15 -3.40
CA VAL A 24 0.63 12.25 -3.80
C VAL A 24 0.45 11.84 -5.26
N SER A 25 1.31 12.34 -6.16
CA SER A 25 1.29 11.95 -7.57
C SER A 25 1.50 10.44 -7.76
N THR A 26 2.42 9.83 -7.00
CA THR A 26 2.69 8.39 -7.04
C THR A 26 1.48 7.59 -6.56
N ILE A 27 0.88 7.97 -5.42
CA ILE A 27 -0.26 7.28 -4.82
C ILE A 27 -1.46 7.31 -5.77
N GLN A 28 -1.78 8.49 -6.30
CA GLN A 28 -2.88 8.64 -7.25
C GLN A 28 -2.62 7.87 -8.54
N TYR A 29 -1.38 7.82 -9.02
CA TYR A 29 -1.03 7.03 -10.20
C TYR A 29 -1.20 5.52 -9.95
N LEU A 30 -0.77 5.02 -8.79
CA LEU A 30 -1.01 3.63 -8.40
C LEU A 30 -2.50 3.32 -8.31
N ALA A 31 -3.30 4.20 -7.69
CA ALA A 31 -4.75 4.03 -7.58
C ALA A 31 -5.42 3.99 -8.96
N ARG A 32 -5.12 4.95 -9.86
CA ARG A 32 -5.65 4.95 -11.24
C ARG A 32 -5.24 3.74 -12.04
N THR A 33 -3.99 3.29 -11.90
CA THR A 33 -3.53 2.05 -12.55
C THR A 33 -4.36 0.86 -12.06
N HIS A 34 -4.63 0.76 -10.75
CA HIS A 34 -5.49 -0.30 -10.20
C HIS A 34 -6.98 -0.15 -10.56
N HIS A 35 -7.43 1.00 -11.09
CA HIS A 35 -8.76 1.12 -11.71
C HIS A 35 -8.80 0.50 -13.12
N GLY A 36 -7.65 0.26 -13.74
CA GLY A 36 -7.53 -0.33 -15.06
C GLY A 36 -7.83 0.62 -16.21
N ASN A 37 -7.74 1.93 -15.97
CA ASN A 37 -8.04 2.98 -16.95
C ASN A 37 -6.82 3.83 -17.35
N THR A 38 -5.62 3.46 -16.85
CA THR A 38 -4.39 4.21 -17.06
C THR A 38 -3.28 3.28 -17.51
N HIS A 39 -2.48 3.71 -18.49
CA HIS A 39 -1.35 2.93 -18.98
C HIS A 39 -0.20 2.96 -17.97
N TRP A 40 0.36 1.79 -17.69
CA TRP A 40 1.58 1.63 -16.89
C TRP A 40 2.77 2.23 -17.65
N PHE A 41 3.38 3.26 -17.07
CA PHE A 41 4.42 4.12 -17.65
C PHE A 41 4.20 4.48 -19.13
N ASN A 42 2.96 4.80 -19.51
CA ASN A 42 2.58 5.10 -20.90
C ASN A 42 2.96 4.00 -21.91
N THR A 43 3.17 2.77 -21.44
CA THR A 43 3.66 1.66 -22.26
C THR A 43 2.56 0.65 -22.56
N ILE A 44 1.83 0.21 -21.52
CA ILE A 44 0.80 -0.83 -21.67
C ILE A 44 -0.38 -0.58 -20.74
N LEU A 45 -1.59 -0.84 -21.21
CA LEU A 45 -2.79 -0.79 -20.38
C LEU A 45 -2.93 -2.10 -19.61
N LEU A 46 -3.01 -2.00 -18.29
CA LEU A 46 -3.36 -3.12 -17.42
C LEU A 46 -4.87 -3.04 -17.19
N THR A 47 -5.65 -3.95 -17.80
CA THR A 47 -7.11 -3.86 -17.75
C THR A 47 -7.64 -4.24 -16.36
N LYS A 48 -8.91 -3.90 -16.10
CA LYS A 48 -9.56 -4.27 -14.84
C LYS A 48 -9.62 -5.79 -14.65
N ASP A 49 -9.72 -6.57 -15.73
CA ASP A 49 -9.77 -8.02 -15.66
C ASP A 49 -8.39 -8.62 -15.34
N ASP A 50 -7.32 -8.12 -15.96
CA ASP A 50 -5.93 -8.51 -15.61
C ASP A 50 -5.65 -8.28 -14.11
N LEU A 51 -6.13 -7.15 -13.59
CA LEU A 51 -5.98 -6.79 -12.19
C LEU A 51 -6.83 -7.70 -11.29
N LYS A 52 -8.07 -8.02 -11.66
CA LYS A 52 -8.91 -8.96 -10.88
C LYS A 52 -8.31 -10.35 -10.82
N GLU A 53 -7.67 -10.81 -11.89
CA GLU A 53 -6.97 -12.09 -11.92
C GLU A 53 -5.72 -12.08 -11.01
N MET A 54 -4.96 -10.98 -11.02
CA MET A 54 -3.78 -10.80 -10.17
C MET A 54 -4.15 -10.67 -8.68
N TYR A 55 -5.25 -9.98 -8.37
CA TYR A 55 -5.68 -9.67 -7.00
C TYR A 55 -7.04 -10.30 -6.60
N PRO A 56 -7.20 -11.63 -6.61
CA PRO A 56 -8.43 -12.25 -6.13
C PRO A 56 -8.64 -11.97 -4.63
N ASN A 57 -9.87 -11.60 -4.24
CA ASN A 57 -10.23 -11.28 -2.85
C ASN A 57 -9.79 -12.36 -1.85
N ALA A 58 -10.03 -13.63 -2.16
CA ALA A 58 -9.61 -14.75 -1.33
C ALA A 58 -8.08 -14.79 -1.05
N LYS A 59 -7.25 -14.40 -2.04
CA LYS A 59 -5.78 -14.33 -1.87
C LYS A 59 -5.35 -13.04 -1.17
N MET A 60 -6.12 -11.97 -1.35
CA MET A 60 -5.82 -10.65 -0.79
C MET A 60 -6.37 -10.44 0.62
N MET A 61 -7.21 -11.32 1.15
CA MET A 61 -7.87 -11.19 2.45
C MET A 61 -6.95 -10.67 3.57
N LYS A 62 -5.76 -11.27 3.75
CA LYS A 62 -4.80 -10.80 4.78
C LYS A 62 -4.35 -9.36 4.54
N ARG A 63 -4.05 -9.01 3.28
CA ARG A 63 -3.61 -7.66 2.90
C ARG A 63 -4.77 -6.67 3.02
N SER A 64 -5.97 -7.04 2.60
CA SER A 64 -7.19 -6.23 2.78
C SER A 64 -7.41 -5.90 4.25
N CYS A 65 -7.35 -6.90 5.15
CA CYS A 65 -7.46 -6.64 6.59
C CYS A 65 -6.37 -5.68 7.08
N GLN A 66 -5.12 -5.88 6.65
CA GLN A 66 -4.00 -5.02 7.03
C GLN A 66 -4.19 -3.57 6.57
N PHE A 67 -4.56 -3.35 5.30
CA PHE A 67 -4.82 -2.02 4.77
C PHE A 67 -6.04 -1.37 5.41
N TYR A 68 -7.08 -2.13 5.72
CA TYR A 68 -8.25 -1.63 6.43
C TYR A 68 -7.92 -1.18 7.85
N THR A 69 -7.19 -2.00 8.62
CA THR A 69 -6.68 -1.66 9.95
C THR A 69 -5.83 -0.38 9.91
N LEU A 70 -4.91 -0.29 8.94
CA LEU A 70 -4.07 0.91 8.78
C LEU A 70 -4.91 2.14 8.43
N GLY A 71 -5.84 2.02 7.47
CA GLY A 71 -6.68 3.13 7.02
C GLY A 71 -7.57 3.68 8.13
N MET A 72 -8.19 2.80 8.92
CA MET A 72 -8.97 3.19 10.10
C MET A 72 -8.11 3.92 11.13
N SER A 73 -6.92 3.40 11.42
CA SER A 73 -6.00 4.02 12.39
C SER A 73 -5.48 5.37 11.91
N LEU A 74 -5.15 5.49 10.62
CA LEU A 74 -4.75 6.76 10.01
C LEU A 74 -5.87 7.79 10.09
N GLY A 75 -7.12 7.39 9.81
CA GLY A 75 -8.30 8.25 9.92
C GLY A 75 -8.43 8.90 11.30
N GLN A 76 -8.18 8.16 12.38
CA GLN A 76 -8.20 8.69 13.74
C GLN A 76 -7.08 9.72 13.99
N LEU A 77 -5.87 9.49 13.47
CA LEU A 77 -4.75 10.43 13.60
C LEU A 77 -4.97 11.72 12.78
N LEU A 78 -5.75 11.66 11.69
CA LEU A 78 -6.09 12.84 10.90
C LEU A 78 -6.91 13.88 11.68
N GLU A 79 -7.44 13.55 12.86
CA GLU A 79 -8.10 14.50 13.77
C GLU A 79 -7.13 15.30 14.66
N ILE A 80 -5.83 14.94 14.73
CA ILE A 80 -4.84 15.63 15.58
C ILE A 80 -4.44 16.98 14.97
N ASP A 81 -4.78 18.11 15.59
CA ASP A 81 -4.48 19.44 15.04
C ASP A 81 -2.97 19.74 14.93
N SER A 82 -2.21 19.42 15.98
CA SER A 82 -0.76 19.67 16.04
C SER A 82 -0.02 18.79 15.03
N ALA A 83 0.57 19.41 13.99
CA ALA A 83 1.33 18.69 12.97
C ALA A 83 2.45 17.83 13.57
N THR A 84 3.14 18.35 14.59
CA THR A 84 4.23 17.64 15.27
C THR A 84 3.72 16.43 16.05
N ASP A 85 2.60 16.57 16.78
CA ASP A 85 2.06 15.45 17.56
C ASP A 85 1.42 14.40 16.65
N PHE A 86 0.78 14.83 15.57
CA PHE A 86 0.36 13.97 14.47
C PHE A 86 1.52 13.14 13.92
N ALA A 87 2.65 13.78 13.58
CA ALA A 87 3.81 13.08 13.03
C ALA A 87 4.41 12.08 14.03
N LYS A 88 4.46 12.42 15.33
CA LYS A 88 4.91 11.49 16.38
C LYS A 88 3.97 10.30 16.53
N ALA A 89 2.66 10.54 16.62
CA ALA A 89 1.64 9.50 16.70
C ALA A 89 1.70 8.59 15.48
N LEU A 90 1.92 9.16 14.29
CA LEU A 90 2.04 8.42 13.05
C LEU A 90 3.30 7.54 13.00
N VAL A 91 4.45 8.05 13.45
CA VAL A 91 5.67 7.23 13.59
C VAL A 91 5.41 6.01 14.48
N GLN A 92 4.73 6.22 15.61
CA GLN A 92 4.38 5.16 16.54
C GLN A 92 3.38 4.16 15.92
N LEU A 93 2.29 4.64 15.31
CA LEU A 93 1.32 3.80 14.60
C LEU A 93 2.00 2.91 13.55
N LEU A 94 2.91 3.46 12.74
CA LEU A 94 3.60 2.70 11.70
C LEU A 94 4.58 1.67 12.27
N ALA A 95 5.11 1.90 13.48
CA ALA A 95 5.90 0.91 14.20
C ALA A 95 5.02 -0.23 14.73
N GLU A 96 3.86 0.10 15.31
CA GLU A 96 2.86 -0.87 15.77
C GLU A 96 2.31 -1.70 14.61
N PHE A 97 2.03 -1.08 13.47
CA PHE A 97 1.60 -1.75 12.26
C PHE A 97 2.66 -2.72 11.72
N ASP A 98 3.93 -2.32 11.69
CA ASP A 98 5.03 -3.22 11.32
C ASP A 98 5.12 -4.41 12.30
N ALA A 99 4.94 -4.19 13.61
CA ALA A 99 4.93 -5.27 14.59
C ALA A 99 3.77 -6.25 14.34
N TYR A 100 2.54 -5.72 14.20
CA TYR A 100 1.33 -6.47 13.91
C TYR A 100 1.45 -7.32 12.63
N THR A 101 1.95 -6.72 11.55
CA THR A 101 2.06 -7.41 10.25
C THR A 101 3.11 -8.52 10.25
N ASN A 102 4.17 -8.36 11.05
CA ASN A 102 5.25 -9.36 11.21
C ASN A 102 4.88 -10.50 12.17
N ASP A 103 4.03 -10.26 13.18
CA ASP A 103 3.75 -11.25 14.23
C ASP A 103 2.89 -12.44 13.78
N GLY A 104 2.16 -12.28 12.67
CA GLY A 104 1.46 -13.38 11.99
C GLY A 104 2.36 -14.57 11.57
N SER A 105 3.69 -14.38 11.60
CA SER A 105 4.69 -15.43 11.40
C SER A 105 4.89 -16.32 12.63
N LYS A 106 4.74 -15.76 13.85
CA LYS A 106 5.04 -16.44 15.12
C LYS A 106 3.84 -17.20 15.69
N GLN A 107 2.62 -16.77 15.39
CA GLN A 107 1.40 -17.40 15.91
C GLN A 107 1.14 -18.80 15.32
N LYS A 108 1.64 -19.10 14.11
CA LYS A 108 1.58 -20.44 13.50
C LYS A 108 2.32 -21.51 14.33
N MET A 109 3.39 -21.16 15.05
CA MET A 109 4.11 -22.11 15.90
C MET A 109 3.46 -22.29 17.28
N LYS A 110 2.81 -21.26 17.84
CA LYS A 110 2.11 -21.35 19.14
C LYS A 110 0.85 -22.22 19.07
N ASN A 111 0.15 -22.22 17.94
CA ASN A 111 -1.12 -22.95 17.79
C ASN A 111 -0.95 -24.45 17.46
N ILE A 112 0.25 -24.89 17.08
CA ILE A 112 0.55 -26.33 16.85
C ILE A 112 0.81 -27.06 18.19
N PHE A 113 1.32 -26.36 19.21
CA PHE A 113 1.63 -26.97 20.52
C PHE A 113 0.46 -26.99 21.51
N ARG A 114 -0.68 -26.36 21.20
CA ARG A 114 -1.77 -26.16 22.18
C ARG A 114 -3.04 -26.97 21.90
N LYS A 115 -2.99 -28.00 21.06
CA LYS A 115 -4.15 -28.84 20.76
C LYS A 115 -4.24 -30.09 21.65
N THR A 116 -4.33 -29.88 22.96
CA THR A 116 -4.93 -30.86 23.89
C THR A 116 -5.39 -30.18 25.17
N LYS A 117 -6.60 -29.62 25.16
CA LYS A 117 -7.65 -29.82 26.19
C LYS A 117 -8.82 -28.87 25.91
N LYS A 118 -9.99 -29.50 25.91
CA LYS A 118 -11.34 -28.91 25.91
C LYS A 118 -11.57 -28.25 27.27
N ASP A 119 -12.25 -27.10 27.32
CA ASP A 119 -13.35 -26.79 28.25
C ASP A 119 -13.81 -25.31 28.13
N GLU A 120 -14.97 -25.08 28.72
CA GLU A 120 -16.05 -24.13 28.39
C GLU A 120 -15.80 -22.62 28.61
N ALA A 121 -16.66 -21.86 27.91
CA ALA A 121 -17.22 -20.55 28.22
C ALA A 121 -16.37 -19.53 29.00
N ASN A 122 -15.88 -18.53 28.29
CA ASN A 122 -15.73 -17.17 28.82
C ASN A 122 -15.91 -16.17 27.68
N TYR A 123 -16.76 -15.15 27.90
CA TYR A 123 -16.85 -13.97 27.06
C TYR A 123 -15.43 -13.43 26.84
N SER A 124 -14.99 -13.46 25.59
CA SER A 124 -13.64 -13.09 25.18
C SER A 124 -13.42 -11.60 25.43
N HIS A 125 -12.79 -11.29 26.55
CA HIS A 125 -11.96 -10.10 26.65
C HIS A 125 -10.81 -10.29 25.66
N ASP A 126 -10.86 -9.58 24.54
CA ASP A 126 -9.83 -9.62 23.50
C ASP A 126 -8.52 -9.04 24.07
N PRO A 127 -7.48 -9.86 24.30
CA PRO A 127 -6.24 -9.39 24.93
C PRO A 127 -5.40 -8.50 24.00
N SER A 128 -5.79 -8.33 22.74
CA SER A 128 -5.04 -7.57 21.75
C SER A 128 -5.26 -6.05 21.83
N ASN A 129 -6.35 -5.60 22.44
CA ASN A 129 -6.71 -4.18 22.45
C ASN A 129 -5.89 -3.32 23.43
N GLY A 130 -5.02 -3.94 24.24
CA GLY A 130 -4.17 -3.25 25.23
C GLY A 130 -2.69 -3.16 24.87
N GLU A 131 -2.24 -3.76 23.77
CA GLU A 131 -0.81 -3.77 23.38
C GLU A 131 -0.41 -2.60 22.48
N PHE A 132 -1.35 -2.06 21.72
CA PHE A 132 -1.10 -0.97 20.77
C PHE A 132 -1.75 0.35 21.22
N VAL A 133 -1.03 1.45 21.04
CA VAL A 133 -1.50 2.78 21.46
C VAL A 133 -2.37 3.43 20.39
N HIS A 134 -1.95 3.33 19.12
CA HIS A 134 -2.59 4.00 18.00
C HIS A 134 -3.18 3.04 16.98
N LEU A 135 -2.72 1.78 16.94
CA LEU A 135 -3.26 0.78 16.03
C LEU A 135 -4.63 0.29 16.51
N CYS A 136 -5.68 0.60 15.75
CA CYS A 136 -7.02 0.08 15.97
C CYS A 136 -7.23 -1.19 15.14
N ILE A 137 -7.49 -2.33 15.79
CA ILE A 137 -7.79 -3.60 15.13
C ILE A 137 -9.31 -3.81 15.10
N PRO A 138 -9.99 -3.50 13.99
CA PRO A 138 -11.44 -3.63 13.92
C PRO A 138 -11.86 -5.10 13.77
N HIS A 139 -13.02 -5.44 14.36
CA HIS A 139 -13.70 -6.69 14.04
C HIS A 139 -14.33 -6.59 12.65
N ILE A 140 -13.90 -7.44 11.71
CA ILE A 140 -14.35 -7.42 10.32
C ILE A 140 -15.42 -8.52 10.15
N PRO A 141 -16.71 -8.17 10.01
CA PRO A 141 -17.79 -9.16 9.97
C PRO A 141 -17.96 -9.85 8.62
N HIS A 142 -17.46 -9.25 7.53
CA HIS A 142 -17.64 -9.73 6.16
C HIS A 142 -16.32 -9.69 5.39
N GLU A 143 -16.22 -10.48 4.32
CA GLU A 143 -15.05 -10.43 3.44
C GLU A 143 -14.88 -9.03 2.84
N LEU A 144 -13.66 -8.51 2.90
CA LEU A 144 -13.31 -7.21 2.35
C LEU A 144 -13.00 -7.33 0.86
N ASP A 145 -13.56 -6.43 0.06
CA ASP A 145 -13.09 -6.25 -1.31
C ASP A 145 -11.75 -5.52 -1.33
N TYR A 146 -10.74 -6.15 -1.93
CA TYR A 146 -9.39 -5.65 -1.98
C TYR A 146 -9.28 -4.33 -2.72
N PHE A 147 -10.00 -4.15 -3.84
CA PHE A 147 -9.90 -2.92 -4.62
C PHE A 147 -10.52 -1.76 -3.87
N GLU A 148 -11.70 -1.94 -3.27
CA GLU A 148 -12.33 -0.90 -2.46
C GLU A 148 -11.45 -0.48 -1.27
N VAL A 149 -10.86 -1.46 -0.58
CA VAL A 149 -9.93 -1.18 0.51
C VAL A 149 -8.67 -0.47 0.01
N LEU A 150 -8.12 -0.89 -1.14
CA LEU A 150 -6.94 -0.28 -1.76
C LEU A 150 -7.20 1.18 -2.14
N TYR A 151 -8.35 1.48 -2.75
CA TYR A 151 -8.71 2.86 -3.10
C TYR A 151 -8.87 3.72 -1.87
N THR A 152 -9.57 3.20 -0.85
CA THR A 152 -9.78 3.89 0.41
C THR A 152 -8.45 4.21 1.11
N ILE A 153 -7.52 3.24 1.20
CA ILE A 153 -6.21 3.51 1.82
C ILE A 153 -5.39 4.49 0.99
N CYS A 154 -5.47 4.46 -0.34
CA CYS A 154 -4.82 5.45 -1.20
C CYS A 154 -5.32 6.86 -0.90
N ASP A 155 -6.63 7.06 -0.76
CA ASP A 155 -7.22 8.37 -0.45
C ASP A 155 -6.78 8.86 0.94
N VAL A 156 -6.86 8.00 1.96
CA VAL A 156 -6.40 8.35 3.32
C VAL A 156 -4.90 8.65 3.37
N LEU A 157 -4.09 7.96 2.56
CA LEU A 157 -2.66 8.26 2.46
C LEU A 157 -2.41 9.61 1.77
N VAL A 158 -3.18 9.97 0.74
CA VAL A 158 -3.09 11.30 0.13
C VAL A 158 -3.38 12.39 1.17
N GLU A 159 -4.44 12.24 1.96
CA GLU A 159 -4.77 13.16 3.05
C GLU A 159 -3.67 13.21 4.14
N THR A 160 -3.10 12.05 4.47
CA THR A 160 -1.95 11.95 5.38
C THR A 160 -0.75 12.76 4.89
N TYR A 161 -0.44 12.70 3.58
CA TYR A 161 0.66 13.45 2.99
C TYR A 161 0.36 14.95 2.90
N HIS A 162 -0.88 15.35 2.57
CA HIS A 162 -1.28 16.75 2.61
C HIS A 162 -1.18 17.33 4.03
N LYS A 163 -1.50 16.53 5.06
CA LYS A 163 -1.38 16.95 6.46
C LYS A 163 0.04 17.34 6.85
N PHE A 164 1.07 16.78 6.21
CA PHE A 164 2.46 17.16 6.49
C PHE A 164 2.83 18.59 6.08
N ILE A 165 2.05 19.20 5.18
CA ILE A 165 2.31 20.56 4.66
C ILE A 165 1.22 21.56 5.06
N LEU A 166 0.34 21.21 6.01
CA LEU A 166 -0.67 22.16 6.50
C LEU A 166 -0.05 23.30 7.33
N ASP A 167 1.07 23.06 8.03
CA ASP A 167 1.79 24.05 8.84
C ASP A 167 3.25 24.19 8.38
N VAL A 168 3.43 24.58 7.10
CA VAL A 168 4.77 24.73 6.50
C VAL A 168 5.59 25.84 7.15
N ASP A 169 4.95 26.89 7.64
CA ASP A 169 5.61 28.09 8.20
C ASP A 169 6.39 27.80 9.48
N HIS A 170 6.08 26.71 10.17
CA HIS A 170 6.74 26.27 11.39
C HIS A 170 7.50 24.94 11.22
N THR A 171 7.82 24.56 9.98
CA THR A 171 8.59 23.35 9.69
C THR A 171 10.00 23.44 10.29
N THR A 172 10.27 22.55 11.25
CA THR A 172 11.59 22.41 11.87
C THR A 172 12.33 21.20 11.27
N PRO A 173 13.68 21.16 11.32
CA PRO A 173 14.44 19.98 10.89
C PRO A 173 14.03 18.69 11.62
N SER A 174 13.72 18.77 12.91
CA SER A 174 13.26 17.62 13.71
C SER A 174 11.88 17.13 13.28
N TYR A 175 10.97 18.05 12.91
CA TYR A 175 9.69 17.68 12.30
C TYR A 175 9.91 16.96 10.97
N PHE A 176 10.77 17.51 10.10
CA PHE A 176 11.09 16.89 8.81
C PHE A 176 11.66 15.47 8.97
N GLU A 177 12.50 15.22 9.98
CA GLU A 177 12.98 13.87 10.29
C GLU A 177 11.85 12.89 10.67
N LEU A 178 10.81 13.35 11.38
CA LEU A 178 9.63 12.53 11.67
C LEU A 178 8.89 12.17 10.38
N VAL A 179 8.70 13.16 9.48
CA VAL A 179 8.06 12.93 8.18
C VAL A 179 8.85 11.91 7.35
N LEU A 180 10.18 12.01 7.31
CA LEU A 180 11.04 11.04 6.59
C LEU A 180 10.94 9.62 7.16
N LYS A 181 10.77 9.47 8.48
CA LYS A 181 10.53 8.16 9.10
C LYS A 181 9.20 7.57 8.65
N CYS A 182 8.14 8.38 8.61
CA CYS A 182 6.84 7.97 8.09
C CYS A 182 6.92 7.60 6.60
N ASP A 183 7.52 8.46 5.78
CA ASP A 183 7.70 8.24 4.33
C ASP A 183 8.41 6.91 4.04
N SER A 184 9.45 6.60 4.82
CA SER A 184 10.21 5.36 4.65
C SER A 184 9.36 4.10 4.85
N LYS A 185 8.34 4.15 5.73
CA LYS A 185 7.41 3.05 5.95
C LYS A 185 6.39 2.95 4.82
N PHE A 186 5.77 4.07 4.43
CA PHE A 186 4.82 4.11 3.32
C PHE A 186 5.45 3.71 1.98
N LYS A 187 6.70 4.11 1.75
CA LYS A 187 7.48 3.71 0.56
C LYS A 187 7.56 2.20 0.39
N LYS A 188 7.54 1.40 1.47
CA LYS A 188 7.50 -0.06 1.37
C LYS A 188 6.19 -0.55 0.75
N ILE A 189 5.06 0.07 1.09
CA ILE A 189 3.74 -0.25 0.52
C ILE A 189 3.74 0.10 -0.96
N PHE A 190 4.16 1.32 -1.32
CA PHE A 190 4.20 1.75 -2.72
C PHE A 190 5.13 0.88 -3.55
N ALA A 191 6.32 0.56 -3.03
CA ALA A 191 7.27 -0.30 -3.72
C ALA A 191 6.75 -1.73 -3.90
N MET A 192 5.94 -2.25 -2.97
CA MET A 192 5.26 -3.54 -3.14
C MET A 192 4.29 -3.49 -4.31
N LEU A 193 3.38 -2.51 -4.31
CA LEU A 193 2.36 -2.36 -5.36
C LEU A 193 2.99 -2.12 -6.73
N SER A 194 4.01 -1.26 -6.82
CA SER A 194 4.73 -1.02 -8.08
C SER A 194 5.38 -2.29 -8.63
N LYS A 195 5.99 -3.12 -7.79
CA LYS A 195 6.62 -4.38 -8.23
C LYS A 195 5.62 -5.37 -8.79
N GLU A 196 4.43 -5.45 -8.20
CA GLU A 196 3.36 -6.33 -8.66
C GLU A 196 2.80 -5.86 -10.01
N LEU A 197 2.58 -4.55 -10.16
CA LEU A 197 2.18 -3.95 -11.44
C LEU A 197 3.26 -4.10 -12.51
N ASP A 198 4.55 -3.93 -12.16
CA ASP A 198 5.67 -4.15 -13.08
C ASP A 198 5.71 -5.59 -13.59
N LEU A 199 5.43 -6.56 -12.72
CA LEU A 199 5.34 -7.97 -13.12
C LEU A 199 4.19 -8.19 -14.11
N LEU A 200 3.00 -7.64 -13.81
CA LEU A 200 1.84 -7.74 -14.68
C LEU A 200 2.11 -7.09 -16.05
N ALA A 201 2.67 -5.89 -16.06
CA ALA A 201 3.05 -5.17 -17.28
C ALA A 201 4.08 -5.93 -18.12
N ARG A 202 5.10 -6.53 -17.50
CA ARG A 202 6.08 -7.36 -18.22
C ARG A 202 5.44 -8.58 -18.88
N ASN A 203 4.43 -9.19 -18.26
CA ASN A 203 3.73 -10.32 -18.84
C ASN A 203 2.83 -9.88 -19.99
N ALA A 204 2.04 -8.82 -19.78
CA ALA A 204 1.17 -8.26 -20.82
C ALA A 204 1.97 -7.82 -22.06
N ILE A 205 3.13 -7.17 -21.89
CA ILE A 205 4.01 -6.79 -23.01
C ILE A 205 4.50 -8.03 -23.77
N LYS A 206 4.87 -9.10 -23.07
CA LYS A 206 5.30 -10.36 -23.73
C LYS A 206 4.17 -10.98 -24.52
N ASP A 207 2.95 -10.93 -24.03
CA ASP A 207 1.81 -11.53 -24.71
C ASP A 207 1.41 -10.72 -25.94
N GLU A 208 1.43 -9.38 -25.87
CA GLU A 208 1.30 -8.49 -27.03
C GLU A 208 2.38 -8.75 -28.09
N LEU A 209 3.64 -8.94 -27.67
CA LEU A 209 4.73 -9.26 -28.60
C LEU A 209 4.56 -10.63 -29.29
N LYS A 210 4.01 -11.64 -28.61
CA LYS A 210 3.72 -12.95 -29.21
C LYS A 210 2.64 -12.85 -30.29
N LEU A 211 1.67 -11.95 -30.14
CA LEU A 211 0.63 -11.74 -31.15
C LEU A 211 1.19 -11.15 -32.45
N ILE A 212 2.32 -10.44 -32.38
CA ILE A 212 2.96 -9.78 -33.53
C ILE A 212 3.96 -10.71 -34.23
N ASP A 213 4.43 -11.79 -33.59
CA ASP A 213 5.42 -12.69 -34.16
C ASP A 213 4.88 -13.43 -35.41
N PRO A 214 5.44 -13.17 -36.62
CA PRO A 214 4.99 -13.81 -37.85
C PRO A 214 5.12 -15.33 -37.84
N LEU A 215 6.06 -15.87 -37.05
CA LEU A 215 6.28 -17.32 -36.93
C LEU A 215 5.26 -18.01 -36.01
N SER A 216 4.60 -17.25 -35.13
CA SER A 216 3.50 -17.76 -34.28
C SER A 216 2.31 -18.25 -35.10
N PHE A 217 2.07 -17.64 -36.28
CA PHE A 217 1.01 -18.07 -37.20
C PHE A 217 1.43 -19.24 -38.10
N SER A 218 2.74 -19.48 -38.28
CA SER A 218 3.26 -20.51 -39.20
C SER A 218 3.11 -21.94 -38.67
N ASN A 219 2.89 -22.13 -37.37
CA ASN A 219 2.74 -23.46 -36.75
C ASN A 219 1.33 -24.07 -36.85
N LYS A 220 0.40 -23.42 -37.57
CA LYS A 220 -0.91 -24.00 -37.92
C LYS A 220 -0.95 -24.60 -39.33
N MET A 221 0.17 -25.14 -39.83
CA MET A 221 0.14 -25.98 -41.02
C MET A 221 -0.55 -27.30 -40.63
N THR A 222 -1.83 -27.45 -40.99
CA THR A 222 -2.52 -28.73 -40.90
C THR A 222 -1.71 -29.79 -41.65
N PRO A 223 -1.51 -31.00 -41.10
CA PRO A 223 -0.88 -32.08 -41.86
C PRO A 223 -1.60 -32.23 -43.20
N ILE A 224 -0.84 -32.16 -44.29
CA ILE A 224 -1.36 -32.50 -45.61
C ILE A 224 -1.56 -34.00 -45.58
N ASP A 225 -2.80 -34.46 -45.42
CA ASP A 225 -3.15 -35.86 -45.64
C ASP A 225 -2.87 -36.18 -47.11
N PHE A 226 -1.78 -36.90 -47.35
CA PHE A 226 -1.56 -37.53 -48.65
C PHE A 226 -2.47 -38.76 -48.70
N ASP A 227 -3.61 -38.62 -49.37
CA ASP A 227 -4.51 -39.74 -49.64
C ASP A 227 -3.86 -40.68 -50.67
N PRO A 228 -3.60 -41.96 -50.35
CA PRO A 228 -2.97 -42.88 -51.27
C PRO A 228 -4.04 -43.52 -52.19
N HIS A 229 -4.16 -42.98 -53.40
CA HIS A 229 -4.86 -43.62 -54.52
C HIS A 229 -3.94 -43.77 -55.73
#